data_AF-A0A6N9R240-F1
#
_entry.id   AF-A0A6N9R240-F1
#
_cell.length_a   1.000
_cell.length_b   1.000
_cell.length_c   1.000
_cell.angle_alpha   90.00
_cell.angle_beta   90.00
_cell.angle_gamma   90.00
#
_symmetry.space_group_name_H-M   'P 1'
#
loop_
_entity.id
_entity.type
_entity.pdbx_description
1 polymer ?
#
loop_
_entity_poly.entity_id
_entity_poly.type
_entity_poly.pdbx_seq_one_letter_code
_entity_poly.pdbx_strand_id
1 'polypeptide(L)'
;MLHNHETGISYWVHVTRDTVVETGKGAKILVPASQMIDADHRDALLEVATSQRLGTTWAGSVWSSRNQVYREDRLRYATIAPRLVAPHPNAMPTTLEPEQAIALVMQMRLRDLDFPHGPDRQYPTMEAAAAHDNWRWRLYAALRQYIHAGDPQSLDALTASATTPEERAASSAIQAACFVESGRIKEAQAVLMAALDRDDAAPADNAWLQVQHARCLRDLGDVAEAQRTALEIQNLRQAAPEDPTVLAICGAAADIVFSTLPLGNGDLAGTITGRDTPTAWWRSQVMSTGLADHFAGDFKRWANDESVTYGKADTAWLSLRAVSLMSGFAGDHASWRHSLSLLAQRQLMTCESGGSIEPVVISLHDLRWAGDHKALEKATRRVVLDGPAEAAREVARTIDLARSTRTSIQSDISLLKRSADVLAAEAADRTVNWALQTITDPSPFLERYQPTFAVWHYVMELLAATVPAASLEACRNVIEHFSALPPQEDHHRAMLYSRVLEAIEPSAWTSDDMEVLDARPAGDHDELKEAIDRLLAQHDQPTQERLIEQVRSGSLQALDSIPDVRLLSPESISPVIEV
;
A
#
# COMPACT_ATOMS: atom_id res chain seq x y z
N MET A 1 -31.92 38.88 -19.69
CA MET A 1 -32.34 38.54 -18.31
C MET A 1 -31.89 37.11 -18.07
N LEU A 2 -31.08 36.83 -17.05
CA LEU A 2 -30.52 35.48 -16.83
C LEU A 2 -31.46 34.58 -16.02
N HIS A 3 -32.27 35.16 -15.14
CA HIS A 3 -33.29 34.44 -14.39
C HIS A 3 -34.54 35.32 -14.33
N ASN A 4 -35.69 34.73 -14.65
CA ASN A 4 -36.98 35.38 -14.55
C ASN A 4 -37.65 34.93 -13.23
N HIS A 5 -37.71 35.83 -12.25
CA HIS A 5 -38.27 35.56 -10.93
C HIS A 5 -39.79 35.30 -10.93
N GLU A 6 -40.52 35.74 -11.97
CA GLU A 6 -41.96 35.52 -12.07
C GLU A 6 -42.29 34.13 -12.62
N THR A 7 -41.48 33.60 -13.52
CA THR A 7 -41.69 32.29 -14.15
C THR A 7 -40.80 31.18 -13.59
N GLY A 8 -39.78 31.52 -12.80
CA GLY A 8 -38.76 30.60 -12.28
C GLY A 8 -37.79 30.07 -13.34
N ILE A 9 -37.85 30.59 -14.57
CA ILE A 9 -37.05 30.11 -15.70
C ILE A 9 -35.69 30.81 -15.72
N SER A 10 -34.63 30.02 -15.80
CA SER A 10 -33.26 30.50 -16.03
C SER A 10 -32.86 30.32 -17.48
N TYR A 11 -32.06 31.24 -18.00
CA TYR A 11 -31.56 31.25 -19.37
C TYR A 11 -30.04 31.22 -19.39
N TRP A 12 -29.47 30.66 -20.45
CA TRP A 12 -28.02 30.52 -20.62
C TRP A 12 -27.56 31.04 -21.98
N VAL A 13 -26.26 31.32 -22.09
CA VAL A 13 -25.57 31.57 -23.36
C VAL A 13 -24.09 31.24 -23.20
N HIS A 14 -23.50 30.61 -24.22
CA HIS A 14 -22.06 30.39 -24.26
C HIS A 14 -21.33 31.71 -24.54
N VAL A 15 -20.49 32.15 -23.62
CA VAL A 15 -19.71 33.38 -23.77
C VAL A 15 -18.48 33.13 -24.66
N THR A 16 -18.61 33.45 -25.93
CA THR A 16 -17.53 33.49 -26.92
C THR A 16 -17.28 34.91 -27.42
N ARG A 17 -16.14 35.15 -28.11
CA ARG A 17 -15.82 36.46 -28.71
C ARG A 17 -16.98 37.02 -29.56
N ASP A 18 -17.71 36.15 -30.27
CA ASP A 18 -18.79 36.56 -31.17
C ASP A 18 -20.09 36.91 -30.44
N THR A 19 -20.28 36.38 -29.22
CA THR A 19 -21.45 36.68 -28.37
C THR A 19 -21.29 37.94 -27.53
N VAL A 20 -20.06 38.46 -27.45
CA VAL A 20 -19.72 39.67 -26.69
C VAL A 20 -19.70 40.87 -27.64
N VAL A 21 -20.69 41.77 -27.49
CA VAL A 21 -20.82 42.98 -28.31
C VAL A 21 -20.29 44.18 -27.53
N GLU A 22 -19.30 44.86 -28.09
CA GLU A 22 -18.75 46.09 -27.51
C GLU A 22 -19.67 47.28 -27.82
N THR A 23 -20.05 48.04 -26.79
CA THR A 23 -21.08 49.10 -26.89
C THR A 23 -20.54 50.51 -26.67
N GLY A 24 -19.21 50.68 -26.65
CA GLY A 24 -18.54 51.95 -26.37
C GLY A 24 -18.60 52.43 -24.91
N LYS A 25 -19.47 51.82 -24.07
CA LYS A 25 -19.52 52.03 -22.60
C LYS A 25 -19.25 50.75 -21.80
N GLY A 26 -18.91 49.66 -22.47
CA GLY A 26 -18.72 48.33 -21.91
C GLY A 26 -19.12 47.24 -22.90
N ALA A 27 -19.02 45.98 -22.47
CA ALA A 27 -19.41 44.82 -23.26
C ALA A 27 -20.81 44.33 -22.84
N LYS A 28 -21.61 43.88 -23.81
CA LYS A 28 -22.91 43.24 -23.57
C LYS A 28 -22.93 41.84 -24.18
N ILE A 29 -23.64 40.94 -23.52
CA ILE A 29 -23.86 39.57 -23.98
C ILE A 29 -25.36 39.40 -24.19
N LEU A 30 -25.75 38.97 -25.39
CA LEU A 30 -27.14 38.68 -25.70
C LEU A 30 -27.46 37.24 -25.28
N VAL A 31 -28.37 37.08 -24.33
CA VAL A 31 -28.88 35.77 -23.89
C VAL A 31 -30.19 35.49 -24.63
N PRO A 32 -30.26 34.51 -25.56
CA PRO A 32 -31.48 34.21 -26.29
C PRO A 32 -32.58 33.64 -25.38
N ALA A 33 -33.82 34.08 -25.57
CA ALA A 33 -34.97 33.57 -24.80
C ALA A 33 -35.28 32.08 -25.05
N SER A 34 -34.72 31.50 -26.12
CA SER A 34 -34.85 30.07 -26.43
C SER A 34 -33.85 29.19 -25.69
N GLN A 35 -32.79 29.74 -25.09
CA GLN A 35 -31.76 28.97 -24.38
C GLN A 35 -32.11 28.90 -22.89
N MET A 36 -32.97 27.95 -22.53
CA MET A 36 -33.42 27.72 -21.15
C MET A 36 -32.56 26.67 -20.45
N ILE A 37 -32.42 26.79 -19.13
CA ILE A 37 -31.80 25.74 -18.31
C ILE A 37 -32.88 24.70 -17.99
N ASP A 38 -32.99 23.69 -18.84
CA ASP A 38 -33.94 22.59 -18.73
C ASP A 38 -33.34 21.26 -19.23
N ALA A 39 -34.14 20.19 -19.19
CA ALA A 39 -33.70 18.86 -19.64
C ALA A 39 -33.44 18.79 -21.15
N ASP A 40 -34.19 19.57 -21.95
CA ASP A 40 -34.10 19.57 -23.41
C ASP A 40 -32.77 20.19 -23.90
N HIS A 41 -32.19 21.12 -23.13
CA HIS A 41 -30.91 21.75 -23.42
C HIS A 41 -29.72 21.15 -22.66
N ARG A 42 -29.92 20.03 -21.93
CA ARG A 42 -28.87 19.38 -21.12
C ARG A 42 -27.62 19.07 -21.92
N ASP A 43 -27.76 18.48 -23.10
CA ASP A 43 -26.61 18.07 -23.92
C ASP A 43 -25.84 19.29 -24.44
N ALA A 44 -26.53 20.36 -24.85
CA ALA A 44 -25.89 21.61 -25.28
C ALA A 44 -25.19 22.34 -24.12
N LEU A 45 -25.76 22.29 -22.91
CA LEU A 45 -25.12 22.82 -21.69
C LEU A 45 -23.86 22.04 -21.32
N LEU A 46 -23.92 20.71 -21.41
CA LEU A 46 -22.76 19.84 -21.21
C LEU A 46 -21.69 20.09 -22.29
N GLU A 47 -22.10 20.24 -23.55
CA GLU A 47 -21.20 20.56 -24.66
C GLU A 47 -20.51 21.91 -24.42
N VAL A 48 -21.23 22.96 -24.03
CA VAL A 48 -20.64 24.26 -23.72
C VAL A 48 -19.68 24.17 -22.52
N ALA A 49 -20.09 23.50 -21.44
CA ALA A 49 -19.25 23.30 -20.26
C ALA A 49 -17.97 22.52 -20.57
N THR A 50 -18.01 21.62 -21.56
CA THR A 50 -16.88 20.80 -21.99
C THR A 50 -16.14 21.34 -23.22
N SER A 51 -16.67 22.34 -23.92
CA SER A 51 -16.14 22.84 -25.20
C SER A 51 -14.75 23.47 -25.09
N GLN A 52 -14.38 24.04 -23.94
CA GLN A 52 -13.01 24.52 -23.71
C GLN A 52 -12.00 23.38 -23.47
N ARG A 53 -12.48 22.15 -23.28
CA ARG A 53 -11.66 20.95 -23.13
C ARG A 53 -11.40 20.23 -24.46
N LEU A 54 -11.91 20.76 -25.59
CA LEU A 54 -11.84 20.11 -26.91
C LEU A 54 -10.39 19.82 -27.36
N GLY A 55 -10.09 18.52 -27.49
CA GLY A 55 -9.10 18.00 -28.44
C GLY A 55 -7.63 18.19 -28.08
N THR A 56 -7.25 17.93 -26.83
CA THR A 56 -5.82 17.86 -26.50
C THR A 56 -5.29 16.47 -26.81
N THR A 57 -4.62 16.33 -27.96
CA THR A 57 -3.65 15.23 -28.10
C THR A 57 -2.59 15.44 -27.02
N TRP A 58 -2.51 14.53 -26.05
CA TRP A 58 -1.55 14.61 -24.94
C TRP A 58 -0.08 14.41 -25.38
N ALA A 59 0.13 14.05 -26.65
CA ALA A 59 1.43 14.04 -27.29
C ALA A 59 2.03 15.46 -27.32
N GLY A 60 3.30 15.60 -26.90
CA GLY A 60 3.97 16.91 -26.82
C GLY A 60 3.72 17.71 -25.54
N SER A 61 2.90 17.19 -24.61
CA SER A 61 2.60 17.80 -23.30
C SER A 61 3.81 18.15 -22.43
N VAL A 62 5.01 17.61 -22.73
CA VAL A 62 6.28 17.99 -22.08
C VAL A 62 6.60 19.47 -22.25
N TRP A 63 6.28 20.03 -23.43
CA TRP A 63 6.71 21.37 -23.83
C TRP A 63 5.56 22.37 -23.87
N SER A 64 4.34 21.89 -24.14
CA SER A 64 3.12 22.71 -24.18
C SER A 64 2.40 22.74 -22.83
N SER A 65 3.07 23.22 -21.78
CA SER A 65 2.46 23.46 -20.45
C SER A 65 1.45 24.63 -20.43
N ARG A 66 0.98 25.08 -21.61
CA ARG A 66 -0.03 26.14 -21.80
C ARG A 66 -1.45 25.59 -21.96
N ASN A 67 -1.70 24.35 -21.57
CA ASN A 67 -3.06 23.82 -21.58
C ASN A 67 -3.92 24.62 -20.60
N GLN A 68 -5.10 25.06 -21.04
CA GLN A 68 -6.03 25.86 -20.24
C GLN A 68 -6.67 24.98 -19.16
N VAL A 69 -5.91 24.70 -18.09
CA VAL A 69 -6.45 24.10 -16.87
C VAL A 69 -7.14 25.21 -16.09
N TYR A 70 -8.44 25.03 -15.85
CA TYR A 70 -9.24 25.94 -15.03
C TYR A 70 -8.62 26.09 -13.65
N ARG A 71 -8.66 27.31 -13.09
CA ARG A 71 -8.01 27.64 -11.82
C ARG A 71 -8.47 26.75 -10.65
N GLU A 72 -9.71 26.33 -10.68
CA GLU A 72 -10.36 25.44 -9.71
C GLU A 72 -9.77 24.01 -9.79
N ASP A 73 -9.55 23.49 -11.00
CA ASP A 73 -8.98 22.16 -11.23
C ASP A 73 -7.46 22.08 -11.00
N ARG A 74 -6.75 23.22 -10.94
CA ARG A 74 -5.28 23.26 -10.95
C ARG A 74 -4.63 22.52 -9.78
N LEU A 75 -5.25 22.47 -8.60
CA LEU A 75 -4.70 21.72 -7.46
C LEU A 75 -4.71 20.21 -7.75
N ARG A 76 -5.84 19.67 -8.25
CA ARG A 76 -5.96 18.26 -8.67
C ARG A 76 -4.99 17.93 -9.80
N TYR A 77 -4.82 18.83 -10.77
CA TYR A 77 -3.84 18.65 -11.85
C TYR A 77 -2.40 18.69 -11.34
N ALA A 78 -2.07 19.60 -10.42
CA ALA A 78 -0.73 19.71 -9.85
C ALA A 78 -0.32 18.47 -9.03
N THR A 79 -1.29 17.70 -8.51
CA THR A 79 -1.03 16.48 -7.73
C THR A 79 -1.08 15.20 -8.57
N ILE A 80 -2.10 15.03 -9.41
CA ILE A 80 -2.36 13.78 -10.17
C ILE A 80 -1.64 13.78 -11.53
N ALA A 81 -1.61 14.94 -12.19
CA ALA A 81 -1.05 15.12 -13.53
C ALA A 81 -0.01 16.25 -13.57
N PRO A 82 0.99 16.26 -12.67
CA PRO A 82 1.88 17.41 -12.46
C PRO A 82 2.65 17.81 -13.71
N ARG A 83 2.85 16.89 -14.66
CA ARG A 83 3.45 17.16 -15.97
C ARG A 83 2.77 18.31 -16.74
N LEU A 84 1.46 18.48 -16.55
CA LEU A 84 0.68 19.52 -17.24
C LEU A 84 0.77 20.89 -16.58
N VAL A 85 1.23 20.95 -15.33
CA VAL A 85 1.28 22.19 -14.53
C VAL A 85 2.72 22.64 -14.34
N ALA A 86 3.65 21.71 -14.10
CA ALA A 86 5.04 22.05 -13.83
C ALA A 86 5.71 22.67 -15.07
N PRO A 87 6.46 23.76 -14.90
CA PRO A 87 7.24 24.34 -15.98
C PRO A 87 8.36 23.39 -16.44
N HIS A 88 8.66 23.44 -17.73
CA HIS A 88 9.74 22.64 -18.31
C HIS A 88 11.11 23.15 -17.81
N PRO A 89 12.08 22.28 -17.47
CA PRO A 89 13.40 22.70 -16.95
C PRO A 89 14.12 23.73 -17.84
N ASN A 90 14.07 23.53 -19.17
CA ASN A 90 14.69 24.44 -20.15
C ASN A 90 13.87 25.70 -20.46
N ALA A 91 12.70 25.86 -19.85
CA ALA A 91 11.83 27.01 -20.03
C ALA A 91 11.23 27.45 -18.69
N MET A 92 12.03 27.38 -17.62
CA MET A 92 11.61 27.76 -16.26
C MET A 92 11.30 29.27 -16.21
N PRO A 93 10.12 29.67 -15.70
CA PRO A 93 9.79 31.07 -15.50
C PRO A 93 10.57 31.66 -14.31
N THR A 94 10.73 32.98 -14.30
CA THR A 94 11.38 33.72 -13.20
C THR A 94 10.51 33.76 -11.93
N THR A 95 9.19 33.70 -12.09
CA THR A 95 8.19 33.58 -11.02
C THR A 95 7.47 32.24 -11.15
N LEU A 96 7.16 31.62 -10.01
CA LEU A 96 6.32 30.41 -9.97
C LEU A 96 4.97 30.75 -9.37
N GLU A 97 3.91 30.20 -9.94
CA GLU A 97 2.62 30.07 -9.26
C GLU A 97 2.70 28.92 -8.23
N PRO A 98 1.93 28.97 -7.12
CA PRO A 98 2.00 27.94 -6.09
C PRO A 98 1.69 26.53 -6.62
N GLU A 99 0.79 26.39 -7.58
CA GLU A 99 0.44 25.09 -8.20
C GLU A 99 1.59 24.56 -9.05
N GLN A 100 2.38 25.43 -9.68
CA GLN A 100 3.60 25.04 -10.39
C GLN A 100 4.65 24.53 -9.41
N ALA A 101 4.81 25.20 -8.27
CA ALA A 101 5.72 24.75 -7.21
C ALA A 101 5.27 23.41 -6.62
N ILE A 102 3.98 23.21 -6.36
CA ILE A 102 3.41 21.92 -5.94
C ILE A 102 3.70 20.84 -6.99
N ALA A 103 3.46 21.12 -8.27
CA ALA A 103 3.70 20.15 -9.35
C ALA A 103 5.18 19.76 -9.48
N LEU A 104 6.12 20.67 -9.21
CA LEU A 104 7.56 20.36 -9.13
C LEU A 104 7.87 19.46 -7.93
N VAL A 105 7.24 19.69 -6.78
CA VAL A 105 7.36 18.82 -5.60
C VAL A 105 6.86 17.41 -5.91
N MET A 106 5.70 17.27 -6.57
CA MET A 106 5.12 15.97 -6.96
C MET A 106 5.99 15.19 -7.96
N GLN A 107 6.71 15.90 -8.82
CA GLN A 107 7.70 15.30 -9.72
C GLN A 107 9.07 15.07 -9.04
N MET A 108 9.19 15.36 -7.74
CA MET A 108 10.45 15.30 -6.99
C MET A 108 11.58 16.12 -7.65
N ARG A 109 11.21 17.19 -8.35
CA ARG A 109 12.14 18.16 -8.96
C ARG A 109 12.58 19.21 -7.93
N LEU A 110 13.03 18.73 -6.76
CA LEU A 110 13.37 19.56 -5.61
C LEU A 110 14.54 20.50 -5.90
N ARG A 111 15.51 20.04 -6.70
CA ARG A 111 16.64 20.85 -7.12
C ARG A 111 16.22 22.12 -7.88
N ASP A 112 15.17 22.06 -8.69
CA ASP A 112 14.69 23.22 -9.45
C ASP A 112 14.08 24.30 -8.54
N LEU A 113 13.66 23.90 -7.33
CA LEU A 113 13.10 24.77 -6.29
C LEU A 113 14.18 25.31 -5.34
N ASP A 114 15.24 24.53 -5.10
CA ASP A 114 16.32 24.87 -4.17
C ASP A 114 17.44 25.64 -4.86
N PHE A 115 17.68 25.37 -6.14
CA PHE A 115 18.73 25.97 -6.95
C PHE A 115 18.16 26.46 -8.31
N PRO A 116 17.32 27.50 -8.31
CA PRO A 116 16.77 28.05 -9.55
C PRO A 116 17.89 28.48 -10.51
N HIS A 117 17.69 28.25 -11.80
CA HIS A 117 18.59 28.75 -12.83
C HIS A 117 18.47 30.27 -12.97
N GLY A 118 19.44 31.01 -12.43
CA GLY A 118 19.55 32.47 -12.56
C GLY A 118 19.51 33.20 -11.21
N PRO A 119 20.06 34.44 -11.14
CA PRO A 119 20.29 35.14 -9.88
C PRO A 119 19.05 35.70 -9.17
N ASP A 120 17.87 35.72 -9.81
CA ASP A 120 16.68 36.41 -9.28
C ASP A 120 15.52 35.44 -8.98
N ARG A 121 15.54 34.81 -7.80
CA ARG A 121 14.40 34.03 -7.27
C ARG A 121 13.26 34.97 -6.90
N GLN A 122 12.09 34.81 -7.52
CA GLN A 122 10.89 35.62 -7.22
C GLN A 122 9.73 34.82 -6.61
N TYR A 123 10.01 33.67 -5.98
CA TYR A 123 9.02 32.85 -5.28
C TYR A 123 9.52 32.47 -3.88
N PRO A 124 8.63 32.26 -2.89
CA PRO A 124 9.01 32.12 -1.49
C PRO A 124 9.90 30.90 -1.21
N THR A 125 10.71 30.97 -0.15
CA THR A 125 11.38 29.79 0.44
C THR A 125 10.36 28.86 1.10
N MET A 126 10.78 27.68 1.57
CA MET A 126 9.87 26.79 2.30
C MET A 126 9.30 27.49 3.55
N GLU A 127 10.18 28.16 4.30
CA GLU A 127 9.86 28.86 5.54
C GLU A 127 8.94 30.05 5.27
N ALA A 128 9.26 30.86 4.26
CA ALA A 128 8.41 31.98 3.86
C ALA A 128 7.05 31.52 3.33
N ALA A 129 7.01 30.38 2.62
CA ALA A 129 5.77 29.81 2.09
C ALA A 129 4.86 29.27 3.22
N ALA A 130 5.43 28.73 4.29
CA ALA A 130 4.67 28.22 5.44
C ALA A 130 3.87 29.32 6.17
N ALA A 131 4.37 30.55 6.16
CA ALA A 131 3.71 31.72 6.76
C ALA A 131 3.00 32.62 5.72
N HIS A 132 2.85 32.17 4.47
CA HIS A 132 2.32 32.99 3.40
C HIS A 132 0.78 33.14 3.47
N ASP A 133 0.26 34.32 3.13
CA ASP A 133 -1.19 34.61 3.17
C ASP A 133 -1.99 33.69 2.22
N ASN A 134 -1.49 33.48 1.01
CA ASN A 134 -2.04 32.49 0.07
C ASN A 134 -1.90 31.05 0.60
N TRP A 135 -3.04 30.40 0.83
CA TRP A 135 -3.14 29.01 1.30
C TRP A 135 -2.38 28.01 0.42
N ARG A 136 -2.36 28.20 -0.91
CA ARG A 136 -1.70 27.26 -1.84
C ARG A 136 -0.17 27.27 -1.68
N TRP A 137 0.43 28.37 -1.22
CA TRP A 137 1.85 28.40 -0.83
C TRP A 137 2.10 27.67 0.49
N ARG A 138 1.16 27.73 1.44
CA ARG A 138 1.23 26.95 2.67
C ARG A 138 1.10 25.45 2.38
N LEU A 139 0.27 25.05 1.41
CA LEU A 139 0.19 23.67 0.93
C LEU A 139 1.53 23.19 0.35
N TYR A 140 2.17 24.00 -0.49
CA TYR A 140 3.51 23.71 -0.99
C TYR A 140 4.51 23.46 0.14
N ALA A 141 4.53 24.34 1.16
CA ALA A 141 5.44 24.19 2.29
C ALA A 141 5.16 22.92 3.10
N ALA A 142 3.89 22.61 3.36
CA ALA A 142 3.49 21.43 4.11
C ALA A 142 3.84 20.13 3.36
N LEU A 143 3.66 20.08 2.04
CA LEU A 143 4.08 18.94 1.22
C LEU A 143 5.60 18.73 1.25
N ARG A 144 6.39 19.81 1.22
CA ARG A 144 7.86 19.71 1.37
C ARG A 144 8.23 19.19 2.76
N GLN A 145 7.58 19.71 3.80
CA GLN A 145 7.79 19.23 5.17
C GLN A 145 7.44 17.73 5.31
N TYR A 146 6.34 17.28 4.72
CA TYR A 146 5.96 15.87 4.70
C TYR A 146 7.00 15.00 3.98
N ILE A 147 7.52 15.44 2.82
CA ILE A 147 8.56 14.70 2.09
C ILE A 147 9.86 14.58 2.92
N HIS A 148 10.18 15.58 3.73
CA HIS A 148 11.36 15.57 4.59
C HIS A 148 11.17 14.77 5.89
N ALA A 149 10.03 14.95 6.57
CA ALA A 149 9.81 14.42 7.92
C ALA A 149 8.94 13.15 7.96
N GLY A 150 8.19 12.85 6.90
CA GLY A 150 7.31 11.69 6.80
C GLY A 150 6.03 11.75 7.66
N ASP A 151 5.82 12.80 8.45
CA ASP A 151 4.66 12.90 9.34
C ASP A 151 3.42 13.53 8.66
N PRO A 152 2.34 12.76 8.45
CA PRO A 152 1.10 13.29 7.85
C PRO A 152 0.38 14.31 8.74
N GLN A 153 0.62 14.35 10.06
CA GLN A 153 -0.03 15.31 10.97
C GLN A 153 0.42 16.76 10.72
N SER A 154 1.57 16.93 10.06
CA SER A 154 2.01 18.26 9.60
C SER A 154 1.01 18.94 8.65
N LEU A 155 0.06 18.20 8.07
CA LEU A 155 -1.00 18.73 7.21
C LEU A 155 -2.28 19.15 7.96
N ASP A 156 -2.46 18.80 9.25
CA ASP A 156 -3.70 19.02 10.00
C ASP A 156 -4.14 20.50 10.00
N ALA A 157 -3.20 21.39 10.36
CA ALA A 157 -3.46 22.83 10.41
C ALA A 157 -3.78 23.41 9.02
N LEU A 158 -3.20 22.84 7.97
CA LEU A 158 -3.45 23.26 6.60
C LEU A 158 -4.88 22.89 6.18
N THR A 159 -5.27 21.63 6.38
CA THR A 159 -6.62 21.12 6.06
C THR A 159 -7.69 21.91 6.80
N ALA A 160 -7.49 22.19 8.09
CA ALA A 160 -8.42 22.98 8.90
C ALA A 160 -8.59 24.43 8.42
N SER A 161 -7.57 24.98 7.75
CA SER A 161 -7.57 26.36 7.26
C SER A 161 -8.03 26.53 5.81
N ALA A 162 -8.42 25.45 5.12
CA ALA A 162 -8.88 25.48 3.74
C ALA A 162 -10.25 26.17 3.61
N THR A 163 -10.36 27.15 2.71
CA THR A 163 -11.54 28.03 2.66
C THR A 163 -12.42 27.80 1.44
N THR A 164 -11.86 27.39 0.32
CA THR A 164 -12.62 27.08 -0.89
C THR A 164 -12.86 25.57 -1.04
N PRO A 165 -13.90 25.14 -1.79
CA PRO A 165 -14.17 23.71 -1.99
C PRO A 165 -12.98 22.94 -2.58
N GLU A 166 -12.28 23.51 -3.57
CA GLU A 166 -11.13 22.86 -4.19
C GLU A 166 -9.91 22.76 -3.25
N GLU A 167 -9.72 23.72 -2.34
CA GLU A 167 -8.69 23.66 -1.29
C GLU A 167 -9.01 22.54 -0.29
N ARG A 168 -10.28 22.42 0.13
CA ARG A 168 -10.73 21.37 1.05
C ARG A 168 -10.60 20.00 0.43
N ALA A 169 -11.03 19.82 -0.82
CA ALA A 169 -10.93 18.55 -1.51
C ALA A 169 -9.45 18.14 -1.69
N ALA A 170 -8.60 19.06 -2.16
CA ALA A 170 -7.18 18.78 -2.36
C ALA A 170 -6.46 18.44 -1.04
N SER A 171 -6.63 19.26 0.01
CA SER A 171 -5.97 18.99 1.29
C SER A 171 -6.44 17.67 1.93
N SER A 172 -7.74 17.38 1.89
CA SER A 172 -8.30 16.14 2.44
C SER A 172 -7.82 14.91 1.68
N ALA A 173 -7.81 14.95 0.34
CA ALA A 173 -7.33 13.85 -0.48
C ALA A 173 -5.82 13.59 -0.30
N ILE A 174 -5.01 14.66 -0.26
CA ILE A 174 -3.57 14.59 -0.01
C ILE A 174 -3.30 14.02 1.38
N GLN A 175 -3.93 14.58 2.41
CA GLN A 175 -3.73 14.17 3.79
C GLN A 175 -4.14 12.71 4.00
N ALA A 176 -5.27 12.29 3.44
CA ALA A 176 -5.69 10.90 3.47
C ALA A 176 -4.68 9.98 2.81
N ALA A 177 -4.14 10.35 1.65
CA ALA A 177 -3.10 9.56 0.99
C ALA A 177 -1.82 9.46 1.85
N CYS A 178 -1.38 10.54 2.49
CA CYS A 178 -0.25 10.55 3.43
C CYS A 178 -0.49 9.68 4.68
N PHE A 179 -1.73 9.65 5.20
CA PHE A 179 -2.11 8.71 6.25
C PHE A 179 -2.07 7.25 5.75
N VAL A 180 -2.50 6.98 4.52
CA VAL A 180 -2.38 5.63 3.94
C VAL A 180 -0.91 5.21 3.80
N GLU A 181 -0.02 6.11 3.37
CA GLU A 181 1.43 5.83 3.29
C GLU A 181 2.06 5.48 4.65
N SER A 182 1.46 5.91 5.76
CA SER A 182 1.91 5.63 7.13
C SER A 182 1.11 4.52 7.83
N GLY A 183 0.23 3.81 7.12
CA GLY A 183 -0.61 2.73 7.67
C GLY A 183 -1.78 3.22 8.54
N ARG A 184 -2.08 4.52 8.53
CA ARG A 184 -3.07 5.22 9.36
C ARG A 184 -4.46 5.28 8.69
N ILE A 185 -4.99 4.13 8.27
CA ILE A 185 -6.17 4.07 7.39
C ILE A 185 -7.45 4.64 8.01
N LYS A 186 -7.66 4.46 9.32
CA LYS A 186 -8.85 5.01 10.00
C LYS A 186 -8.83 6.53 10.03
N GLU A 187 -7.66 7.13 10.19
CA GLU A 187 -7.50 8.59 10.18
C GLU A 187 -7.67 9.14 8.77
N ALA A 188 -7.17 8.42 7.76
CA ALA A 188 -7.45 8.72 6.35
C ALA A 188 -8.97 8.72 6.08
N GLN A 189 -9.68 7.69 6.51
CA GLN A 189 -11.13 7.58 6.34
C GLN A 189 -11.88 8.73 7.02
N ALA A 190 -11.51 9.08 8.25
CA ALA A 190 -12.15 10.15 9.01
C ALA A 190 -12.03 11.51 8.31
N VAL A 191 -10.85 11.85 7.79
CA VAL A 191 -10.63 13.09 7.03
C VAL A 191 -11.47 13.12 5.75
N LEU A 192 -11.58 11.99 5.05
CA LEU A 192 -12.35 11.91 3.81
C LEU A 192 -13.85 12.01 4.05
N MET A 193 -14.38 11.32 5.07
CA MET A 193 -15.79 11.43 5.45
C MET A 193 -16.16 12.86 5.81
N ALA A 194 -15.34 13.54 6.61
CA ALA A 194 -15.57 14.93 6.97
C ALA A 194 -15.60 15.87 5.75
N ALA A 195 -14.84 15.57 4.69
CA ALA A 195 -14.86 16.33 3.45
C ALA A 195 -16.09 16.00 2.58
N LEU A 196 -16.44 14.72 2.47
CA LEU A 196 -17.60 14.24 1.70
C LEU A 196 -18.93 14.73 2.29
N ASP A 197 -19.06 14.73 3.63
CA ASP A 197 -20.27 15.17 4.34
C ASP A 197 -20.61 16.65 4.12
N ARG A 198 -19.64 17.46 3.67
CA ARG A 198 -19.87 18.87 3.33
C ARG A 198 -20.62 19.05 2.01
N ASP A 199 -20.51 18.08 1.11
CA ASP A 199 -21.17 18.04 -0.20
C ASP A 199 -21.04 19.34 -1.00
N ASP A 200 -19.84 19.93 -0.99
CA ASP A 200 -19.55 21.22 -1.66
C ASP A 200 -18.49 21.12 -2.78
N ALA A 201 -17.92 19.92 -2.99
CA ALA A 201 -16.89 19.67 -3.99
C ALA A 201 -17.46 19.57 -5.41
N ALA A 202 -16.72 20.08 -6.40
CA ALA A 202 -17.05 19.89 -7.80
C ALA A 202 -17.04 18.40 -8.18
N PRO A 203 -17.78 17.95 -9.20
CA PRO A 203 -17.95 16.51 -9.50
C PRO A 203 -16.65 15.71 -9.59
N ALA A 204 -15.61 16.26 -10.21
CA ALA A 204 -14.31 15.60 -10.36
C ALA A 204 -13.49 15.57 -9.05
N ASP A 205 -13.62 16.59 -8.20
CA ASP A 205 -12.98 16.62 -6.87
C ASP A 205 -13.74 15.73 -5.87
N ASN A 206 -15.07 15.69 -5.95
CA ASN A 206 -15.88 14.75 -5.18
C ASN A 206 -15.49 13.30 -5.50
N ALA A 207 -15.33 12.97 -6.79
CA ALA A 207 -14.85 11.66 -7.22
C ALA A 207 -13.45 11.33 -6.70
N TRP A 208 -12.59 12.35 -6.63
CA TRP A 208 -11.25 12.22 -6.09
C TRP A 208 -11.27 11.87 -4.59
N LEU A 209 -12.15 12.52 -3.81
CA LEU A 209 -12.39 12.15 -2.41
C LEU A 209 -13.00 10.74 -2.29
N GLN A 210 -13.99 10.42 -3.13
CA GLN A 210 -14.67 9.12 -3.13
C GLN A 210 -13.73 7.97 -3.47
N VAL A 211 -12.81 8.11 -4.43
CA VAL A 211 -11.86 7.03 -4.76
C VAL A 211 -10.87 6.77 -3.62
N GLN A 212 -10.43 7.83 -2.92
CA GLN A 212 -9.59 7.67 -1.73
C GLN A 212 -10.39 7.03 -0.57
N HIS A 213 -11.68 7.35 -0.44
CA HIS A 213 -12.55 6.75 0.57
C HIS A 213 -12.79 5.27 0.28
N ALA A 214 -13.08 4.91 -0.97
CA ALA A 214 -13.21 3.53 -1.42
C ALA A 214 -11.93 2.72 -1.18
N ARG A 215 -10.75 3.33 -1.37
CA ARG A 215 -9.46 2.71 -1.03
C ARG A 215 -9.36 2.40 0.48
N CYS A 216 -9.80 3.33 1.34
CA CYS A 216 -9.80 3.12 2.80
C CYS A 216 -10.80 2.04 3.22
N LEU A 217 -12.03 2.09 2.70
CA LEU A 217 -13.08 1.08 2.94
C LEU A 217 -12.57 -0.32 2.60
N ARG A 218 -11.97 -0.49 1.42
CA ARG A 218 -11.38 -1.76 0.99
C ARG A 218 -10.30 -2.26 1.95
N ASP A 219 -9.40 -1.39 2.39
CA ASP A 219 -8.30 -1.78 3.29
C ASP A 219 -8.79 -2.09 4.72
N LEU A 220 -9.90 -1.49 5.14
CA LEU A 220 -10.56 -1.74 6.43
C LEU A 220 -11.49 -2.97 6.42
N GLY A 221 -11.80 -3.51 5.24
CA GLY A 221 -12.62 -4.72 5.07
C GLY A 221 -14.06 -4.45 4.64
N ASP A 222 -14.47 -3.19 4.44
CA ASP A 222 -15.78 -2.85 3.89
C ASP A 222 -15.76 -2.91 2.35
N VAL A 223 -15.62 -4.14 1.85
CA VAL A 223 -15.39 -4.43 0.43
C VAL A 223 -16.60 -4.07 -0.43
N ALA A 224 -17.81 -4.33 0.08
CA ALA A 224 -19.05 -4.09 -0.66
C ALA A 224 -19.28 -2.59 -0.90
N GLU A 225 -19.07 -1.76 0.13
CA GLU A 225 -19.20 -0.32 0.01
C GLU A 225 -18.09 0.30 -0.85
N ALA A 226 -16.87 -0.22 -0.75
CA ALA A 226 -15.76 0.16 -1.63
C ALA A 226 -16.10 -0.09 -3.11
N GLN A 227 -16.68 -1.26 -3.43
CA GLN A 227 -17.13 -1.60 -4.78
C GLN A 227 -18.24 -0.66 -5.27
N ARG A 228 -19.27 -0.45 -4.45
CA ARG A 228 -20.40 0.43 -4.82
C ARG A 228 -19.91 1.84 -5.15
N THR A 229 -19.08 2.41 -4.26
CA THR A 229 -18.48 3.73 -4.45
C THR A 229 -17.64 3.78 -5.74
N ALA A 230 -16.81 2.75 -5.98
CA ALA A 230 -15.96 2.70 -7.16
C ALA A 230 -16.74 2.56 -8.49
N LEU A 231 -17.88 1.87 -8.49
CA LEU A 231 -18.77 1.77 -9.65
C LEU A 231 -19.43 3.11 -9.98
N GLU A 232 -19.86 3.87 -8.96
CA GLU A 232 -20.48 5.19 -9.14
C GLU A 232 -19.53 6.18 -9.82
N ILE A 233 -18.24 6.13 -9.47
CA ILE A 233 -17.18 6.97 -10.05
C ILE A 233 -17.02 6.73 -11.56
N GLN A 234 -17.30 5.53 -12.08
CA GLN A 234 -17.11 5.22 -13.51
C GLN A 234 -17.95 6.10 -14.43
N ASN A 235 -19.08 6.64 -13.94
CA ASN A 235 -19.96 7.53 -14.70
C ASN A 235 -19.24 8.82 -15.16
N LEU A 236 -18.20 9.26 -14.44
CA LEU A 236 -17.47 10.48 -14.76
C LEU A 236 -16.63 10.40 -16.02
N ARG A 237 -16.26 9.18 -16.44
CA ARG A 237 -15.48 8.97 -17.66
C ARG A 237 -16.17 9.56 -18.89
N GLN A 238 -17.51 9.50 -18.94
CA GLN A 238 -18.29 10.07 -20.04
C GLN A 238 -18.48 11.59 -19.90
N ALA A 239 -18.53 12.11 -18.67
CA ALA A 239 -18.75 13.52 -18.40
C ALA A 239 -17.49 14.40 -18.62
N ALA A 240 -16.30 13.82 -18.46
CA ALA A 240 -15.03 14.54 -18.63
C ALA A 240 -13.95 13.66 -19.31
N PRO A 241 -14.18 13.19 -20.56
CA PRO A 241 -13.28 12.27 -21.25
C PRO A 241 -11.91 12.89 -21.56
N GLU A 242 -11.83 14.22 -21.63
CA GLU A 242 -10.61 14.99 -21.90
C GLU A 242 -9.89 15.45 -20.62
N ASP A 243 -10.36 15.07 -19.42
CA ASP A 243 -9.64 15.38 -18.18
C ASP A 243 -8.76 14.18 -17.77
N PRO A 244 -7.41 14.28 -17.90
CA PRO A 244 -6.52 13.18 -17.60
C PRO A 244 -6.49 12.82 -16.11
N THR A 245 -6.87 13.74 -15.22
CA THR A 245 -7.00 13.47 -13.79
C THR A 245 -8.26 12.67 -13.48
N VAL A 246 -9.39 12.98 -14.15
CA VAL A 246 -10.63 12.20 -14.05
C VAL A 246 -10.42 10.80 -14.60
N LEU A 247 -9.73 10.66 -15.74
CA LEU A 247 -9.38 9.35 -16.29
C LEU A 247 -8.53 8.54 -15.30
N ALA A 248 -7.57 9.17 -14.62
CA ALA A 248 -6.76 8.53 -13.58
C ALA A 248 -7.61 8.03 -12.40
N ILE A 249 -8.53 8.88 -11.90
CA ILE A 249 -9.46 8.54 -10.82
C ILE A 249 -10.37 7.38 -11.22
N CYS A 250 -10.92 7.41 -12.43
CA CYS A 250 -11.75 6.32 -12.94
C CYS A 250 -10.94 5.02 -13.11
N GLY A 251 -9.69 5.11 -13.55
CA GLY A 251 -8.77 3.97 -13.63
C GLY A 251 -8.45 3.36 -12.26
N ALA A 252 -8.25 4.18 -11.25
CA ALA A 252 -8.08 3.75 -9.86
C ALA A 252 -9.36 3.08 -9.31
N ALA A 253 -10.53 3.63 -9.60
CA ALA A 253 -11.80 3.02 -9.22
C ALA A 253 -12.03 1.66 -9.92
N ALA A 254 -11.64 1.52 -11.20
CA ALA A 254 -11.72 0.23 -11.90
C ALA A 254 -10.83 -0.85 -11.24
N ASP A 255 -9.65 -0.45 -10.74
CA ASP A 255 -8.78 -1.33 -9.95
C ASP A 255 -9.42 -1.80 -8.65
N ILE A 256 -10.14 -0.91 -7.95
CA ILE A 256 -10.89 -1.27 -6.74
C ILE A 256 -11.96 -2.32 -7.08
N VAL A 257 -12.75 -2.11 -8.13
CA VAL A 257 -13.77 -3.08 -8.56
C VAL A 257 -13.12 -4.44 -8.88
N PHE A 258 -12.01 -4.45 -9.63
CA PHE A 258 -11.34 -5.69 -10.00
C PHE A 258 -10.73 -6.43 -8.80
N SER A 259 -10.02 -5.71 -7.93
CA SER A 259 -9.26 -6.30 -6.79
C SER A 259 -10.12 -6.77 -5.61
N THR A 260 -11.41 -6.45 -5.65
CA THR A 260 -12.39 -6.82 -4.63
C THR A 260 -13.32 -7.94 -5.07
N LEU A 261 -13.32 -8.30 -6.35
CA LEU A 261 -14.08 -9.45 -6.83
C LEU A 261 -13.37 -10.76 -6.46
N PRO A 262 -14.13 -11.86 -6.25
CA PRO A 262 -13.53 -13.18 -6.11
C PRO A 262 -12.64 -13.53 -7.30
N LEU A 263 -11.59 -14.30 -7.03
CA LEU A 263 -10.63 -14.72 -8.04
C LEU A 263 -11.36 -15.36 -9.24
N GLY A 264 -11.09 -14.84 -10.44
CA GLY A 264 -11.68 -15.33 -11.69
C GLY A 264 -12.98 -14.63 -12.12
N ASN A 265 -13.58 -13.78 -11.28
CA ASN A 265 -14.85 -13.09 -11.59
C ASN A 265 -14.67 -11.63 -12.03
N GLY A 266 -13.44 -11.13 -12.11
CA GLY A 266 -13.16 -9.75 -12.52
C GLY A 266 -13.12 -9.56 -14.04
N ASP A 267 -13.63 -8.42 -14.52
CA ASP A 267 -13.44 -7.99 -15.91
C ASP A 267 -12.02 -7.43 -16.10
N LEU A 268 -11.08 -8.34 -16.38
CA LEU A 268 -9.69 -7.99 -16.62
C LEU A 268 -9.53 -7.06 -17.83
N ALA A 269 -10.28 -7.29 -18.91
CA ALA A 269 -10.17 -6.50 -20.13
C ALA A 269 -10.64 -5.06 -19.90
N GLY A 270 -11.83 -4.89 -19.31
CA GLY A 270 -12.36 -3.57 -18.96
C GLY A 270 -11.49 -2.84 -17.94
N THR A 271 -10.89 -3.56 -16.98
CA THR A 271 -9.95 -2.96 -16.01
C THR A 271 -8.68 -2.47 -16.69
N ILE A 272 -8.08 -3.27 -17.58
CA ILE A 272 -6.89 -2.88 -18.32
C ILE A 272 -7.17 -1.66 -19.19
N THR A 273 -8.26 -1.69 -19.97
CA THR A 273 -8.68 -0.54 -20.79
C THR A 273 -8.99 0.68 -19.94
N GLY A 274 -9.60 0.49 -18.77
CA GLY A 274 -9.90 1.56 -17.82
C GLY A 274 -8.66 2.24 -17.26
N ARG A 275 -7.59 1.48 -17.02
CA ARG A 275 -6.30 1.95 -16.49
C ARG A 275 -5.38 2.53 -17.57
N ASP A 276 -5.67 2.29 -18.84
CA ASP A 276 -4.92 2.82 -19.98
C ASP A 276 -5.18 4.33 -20.15
N THR A 277 -4.41 5.13 -19.41
CA THR A 277 -4.63 6.58 -19.30
C THR A 277 -3.33 7.35 -19.52
N PRO A 278 -3.40 8.62 -19.97
CA PRO A 278 -2.21 9.45 -20.16
C PRO A 278 -1.35 9.56 -18.90
N THR A 279 -1.99 9.69 -17.72
CA THR A 279 -1.25 9.79 -16.45
C THR A 279 -0.52 8.50 -16.10
N ALA A 280 -1.11 7.34 -16.37
CA ALA A 280 -0.44 6.05 -16.19
C ALA A 280 0.80 5.93 -17.09
N TRP A 281 0.70 6.35 -18.37
CA TRP A 281 1.86 6.36 -19.28
C TRP A 281 2.97 7.28 -18.81
N TRP A 282 2.63 8.48 -18.34
CA TRP A 282 3.63 9.42 -17.81
C TRP A 282 4.32 8.88 -16.56
N ARG A 283 3.57 8.27 -15.64
CA ARG A 283 4.13 7.62 -14.45
C ARG A 283 5.08 6.48 -14.83
N SER A 284 4.70 5.63 -15.79
CA SER A 284 5.56 4.55 -16.30
C SER A 284 6.84 5.09 -16.94
N GLN A 285 6.78 6.22 -17.65
CA GLN A 285 7.97 6.88 -18.20
C GLN A 285 8.94 7.31 -17.08
N VAL A 286 8.44 7.97 -16.03
CA VAL A 286 9.25 8.41 -14.88
C VAL A 286 9.85 7.22 -14.14
N MET A 287 9.06 6.17 -13.90
CA MET A 287 9.55 4.93 -13.28
C MET A 287 10.66 4.28 -14.10
N SER A 288 10.47 4.17 -15.41
CA SER A 288 11.46 3.59 -16.33
C SER A 288 12.78 4.36 -16.31
N THR A 289 12.74 5.70 -16.32
CA THR A 289 13.94 6.53 -16.16
C THR A 289 14.63 6.28 -14.83
N GLY A 290 13.90 6.24 -13.72
CA GLY A 290 14.47 5.96 -12.39
C GLY A 290 15.13 4.59 -12.29
N LEU A 291 14.50 3.55 -12.83
CA LEU A 291 15.05 2.19 -12.84
C LEU A 291 16.28 2.06 -13.74
N ALA A 292 16.28 2.73 -14.90
CA ALA A 292 17.45 2.78 -15.77
C ALA A 292 18.66 3.44 -15.07
N ASP A 293 18.42 4.53 -14.33
CA ASP A 293 19.46 5.19 -13.54
C ASP A 293 19.97 4.31 -12.38
N HIS A 294 19.08 3.57 -11.72
CA HIS A 294 19.47 2.59 -10.70
C HIS A 294 20.37 1.50 -11.29
N PHE A 295 19.95 0.89 -12.41
CA PHE A 295 20.72 -0.15 -13.10
C PHE A 295 22.09 0.37 -13.55
N ALA A 296 22.15 1.58 -14.13
CA ALA A 296 23.42 2.20 -14.51
C ALA A 296 24.32 2.46 -13.29
N GLY A 297 23.74 2.84 -12.15
CA GLY A 297 24.45 3.01 -10.88
C GLY A 297 25.01 1.69 -10.33
N ASP A 298 24.23 0.62 -10.37
CA ASP A 298 24.67 -0.73 -9.97
C ASP A 298 25.80 -1.23 -10.88
N PHE A 299 25.69 -1.05 -12.19
CA PHE A 299 26.71 -1.43 -13.15
C PHE A 299 28.03 -0.69 -12.89
N LYS A 300 27.98 0.62 -12.62
CA LYS A 300 29.16 1.41 -12.26
C LYS A 300 29.83 0.90 -10.99
N ARG A 301 29.05 0.59 -9.94
CA ARG A 301 29.57 0.01 -8.69
C ARG A 301 30.23 -1.34 -8.95
N TRP A 302 29.59 -2.22 -9.70
CA TRP A 302 30.12 -3.52 -10.08
C TRP A 302 31.42 -3.40 -10.90
N ALA A 303 31.51 -2.43 -11.79
CA ALA A 303 32.69 -2.17 -12.62
C ALA A 303 33.85 -1.47 -11.88
N ASN A 304 33.68 -1.13 -10.60
CA ASN A 304 34.62 -0.30 -9.83
C ASN A 304 34.93 1.05 -10.52
N ASP A 305 33.90 1.68 -11.11
CA ASP A 305 34.04 3.00 -11.73
C ASP A 305 34.37 4.07 -10.66
N GLU A 306 35.56 4.66 -10.75
CA GLU A 306 36.05 5.72 -9.85
C GLU A 306 35.58 7.13 -10.24
N SER A 307 34.77 7.26 -11.31
CA SER A 307 34.30 8.57 -11.77
C SER A 307 33.33 9.23 -10.77
N VAL A 308 33.72 10.42 -10.29
CA VAL A 308 32.88 11.25 -9.41
C VAL A 308 32.10 12.25 -10.24
N THR A 309 30.76 12.21 -10.16
CA THR A 309 29.89 13.24 -10.74
C THR A 309 29.48 14.24 -9.68
N TYR A 310 30.04 15.45 -9.73
CA TYR A 310 29.73 16.51 -8.78
C TYR A 310 28.28 16.96 -8.90
N GLY A 311 27.59 17.01 -7.76
CA GLY A 311 26.20 17.46 -7.67
C GLY A 311 25.19 16.51 -8.33
N LYS A 312 25.48 15.22 -8.50
CA LYS A 312 24.47 14.26 -8.98
C LYS A 312 23.43 14.03 -7.88
N ALA A 313 22.16 14.29 -8.18
CA ALA A 313 21.05 13.92 -7.30
C ALA A 313 20.75 12.41 -7.44
N ASP A 314 20.11 11.83 -6.42
CA ASP A 314 19.64 10.46 -6.47
C ASP A 314 18.39 10.32 -7.36
N THR A 315 18.59 10.37 -8.68
CA THR A 315 17.50 10.37 -9.66
C THR A 315 16.61 9.14 -9.56
N ALA A 316 17.19 7.98 -9.21
CA ALA A 316 16.44 6.74 -9.03
C ALA A 316 15.45 6.87 -7.86
N TRP A 317 15.92 7.34 -6.70
CA TRP A 317 15.06 7.56 -5.54
C TRP A 317 14.00 8.62 -5.82
N LEU A 318 14.39 9.77 -6.39
CA LEU A 318 13.47 10.87 -6.72
C LEU A 318 12.37 10.41 -7.69
N SER A 319 12.71 9.64 -8.72
CA SER A 319 11.74 9.15 -9.71
C SER A 319 10.76 8.14 -9.11
N LEU A 320 11.24 7.18 -8.33
CA LEU A 320 10.38 6.19 -7.67
C LEU A 320 9.48 6.86 -6.63
N ARG A 321 10.00 7.83 -5.85
CA ARG A 321 9.20 8.61 -4.90
C ARG A 321 8.15 9.45 -5.61
N ALA A 322 8.49 10.12 -6.72
CA ALA A 322 7.53 10.89 -7.53
C ALA A 322 6.36 10.00 -8.00
N VAL A 323 6.66 8.80 -8.50
CA VAL A 323 5.62 7.86 -8.95
C VAL A 323 4.76 7.37 -7.79
N SER A 324 5.35 7.11 -6.62
CA SER A 324 4.59 6.75 -5.42
C SER A 324 3.61 7.86 -5.01
N LEU A 325 4.06 9.12 -4.95
CA LEU A 325 3.23 10.26 -4.59
C LEU A 325 2.10 10.47 -5.60
N MET A 326 2.42 10.53 -6.90
CA MET A 326 1.41 10.73 -7.94
C MET A 326 0.36 9.60 -7.96
N SER A 327 0.78 8.35 -7.78
CA SER A 327 -0.15 7.21 -7.74
C SER A 327 -0.99 7.22 -6.45
N GLY A 328 -0.35 7.47 -5.31
CA GLY A 328 -1.01 7.53 -4.01
C GLY A 328 -2.05 8.64 -3.96
N PHE A 329 -1.71 9.83 -4.48
CA PHE A 329 -2.61 10.98 -4.52
C PHE A 329 -3.73 10.78 -5.53
N ALA A 330 -3.52 10.06 -6.64
CA ALA A 330 -4.59 9.70 -7.57
C ALA A 330 -5.57 8.63 -7.04
N GLY A 331 -5.24 7.97 -5.93
CA GLY A 331 -5.98 6.82 -5.41
C GLY A 331 -5.66 5.50 -6.11
N ASP A 332 -4.67 5.50 -7.02
CA ASP A 332 -4.22 4.31 -7.77
C ASP A 332 -3.40 3.39 -6.86
N HIS A 333 -4.13 2.55 -6.12
CA HIS A 333 -3.55 1.75 -5.07
C HIS A 333 -2.53 0.73 -5.58
N ALA A 334 -2.80 0.04 -6.69
CA ALA A 334 -1.87 -0.93 -7.24
C ALA A 334 -0.55 -0.28 -7.70
N SER A 335 -0.60 0.85 -8.41
CA SER A 335 0.61 1.54 -8.85
C SER A 335 1.37 2.19 -7.69
N TRP A 336 0.65 2.69 -6.68
CA TRP A 336 1.27 3.15 -5.43
C TRP A 336 2.02 2.03 -4.72
N ARG A 337 1.38 0.89 -4.47
CA ARG A 337 2.02 -0.29 -3.85
C ARG A 337 3.27 -0.72 -4.62
N HIS A 338 3.17 -0.80 -5.94
CA HIS A 338 4.28 -1.24 -6.77
C HIS A 338 5.48 -0.28 -6.71
N SER A 339 5.24 1.01 -6.89
CA SER A 339 6.29 2.03 -6.87
C SER A 339 6.92 2.21 -5.48
N LEU A 340 6.13 2.16 -4.41
CA LEU A 340 6.63 2.20 -3.04
C LEU A 340 7.47 0.96 -2.70
N SER A 341 7.05 -0.23 -3.15
CA SER A 341 7.85 -1.45 -2.97
C SER A 341 9.20 -1.36 -3.69
N LEU A 342 9.23 -0.86 -4.93
CA LEU A 342 10.49 -0.67 -5.67
C LEU A 342 11.40 0.36 -4.98
N LEU A 343 10.83 1.45 -4.47
CA LEU A 343 11.57 2.46 -3.70
C LEU A 343 12.24 1.83 -2.48
N ALA A 344 11.48 1.09 -1.68
CA ALA A 344 11.95 0.42 -0.46
C ALA A 344 13.01 -0.65 -0.76
N GLN A 345 12.81 -1.49 -1.78
CA GLN A 345 13.81 -2.47 -2.21
C GLN A 345 15.14 -1.79 -2.57
N ARG A 346 15.07 -0.71 -3.35
CA ARG A 346 16.25 0.06 -3.76
C ARG A 346 16.94 0.73 -2.56
N GLN A 347 16.19 1.27 -1.60
CA GLN A 347 16.77 1.80 -0.36
C GLN A 347 17.49 0.70 0.43
N LEU A 348 16.87 -0.46 0.63
CA LEU A 348 17.51 -1.60 1.30
C LEU A 348 18.79 -2.07 0.60
N MET A 349 18.80 -2.10 -0.74
CA MET A 349 19.97 -2.48 -1.54
C MET A 349 21.13 -1.47 -1.48
N THR A 350 20.86 -0.23 -1.10
CA THR A 350 21.84 0.87 -1.09
C THR A 350 22.23 1.32 0.32
N CYS A 351 21.64 0.75 1.37
CA CYS A 351 22.04 1.01 2.75
C CYS A 351 23.49 0.56 2.99
N GLU A 352 24.27 1.42 3.64
CA GLU A 352 25.66 1.12 3.99
C GLU A 352 25.77 0.16 5.16
N SER A 353 26.70 -0.79 5.08
CA SER A 353 27.04 -1.68 6.19
C SER A 353 27.56 -0.88 7.38
N GLY A 354 26.87 -0.93 8.52
CA GLY A 354 27.23 -0.20 9.74
C GLY A 354 26.65 1.22 9.85
N GLY A 355 25.79 1.63 8.92
CA GLY A 355 25.04 2.90 8.99
C GLY A 355 23.88 2.88 10.00
N SER A 356 23.10 3.97 10.03
CA SER A 356 21.87 4.06 10.84
C SER A 356 20.88 2.94 10.47
N ILE A 357 20.16 2.41 11.46
CA ILE A 357 19.11 1.40 11.25
C ILE A 357 17.82 2.03 10.68
N GLU A 358 17.66 3.35 10.80
CA GLU A 358 16.43 4.06 10.47
C GLU A 358 15.99 3.89 9.00
N PRO A 359 16.86 4.00 7.97
CA PRO A 359 16.47 3.73 6.59
C PRO A 359 16.00 2.29 6.36
N VAL A 360 16.55 1.31 7.10
CA VAL A 360 16.13 -0.09 7.04
C VAL A 360 14.74 -0.24 7.65
N VAL A 361 14.50 0.35 8.82
CA VAL A 361 13.18 0.37 9.48
C VAL A 361 12.12 0.99 8.57
N ILE A 362 12.39 2.17 8.00
CA ILE A 362 11.49 2.85 7.07
C ILE A 362 11.18 1.96 5.87
N SER A 363 12.20 1.36 5.25
CA SER A 363 12.00 0.53 4.05
C SER A 363 11.21 -0.75 4.34
N LEU A 364 11.40 -1.36 5.51
CA LEU A 364 10.59 -2.50 5.95
C LEU A 364 9.13 -2.11 6.20
N HIS A 365 8.88 -0.93 6.78
CA HIS A 365 7.52 -0.37 6.89
C HIS A 365 6.89 -0.09 5.51
N ASP A 366 7.65 0.48 4.58
CA ASP A 366 7.17 0.78 3.23
C ASP A 366 6.77 -0.50 2.48
N LEU A 367 7.57 -1.57 2.58
CA LEU A 367 7.21 -2.90 2.03
C LEU A 367 5.98 -3.51 2.70
N ARG A 368 5.83 -3.30 4.01
CA ARG A 368 4.69 -3.75 4.81
C ARG A 368 3.40 -3.07 4.37
N TRP A 369 3.42 -1.75 4.28
CA TRP A 369 2.29 -0.92 3.86
C TRP A 369 1.96 -1.07 2.37
N ALA A 370 2.97 -1.31 1.54
CA ALA A 370 2.78 -1.69 0.15
C ALA A 370 2.22 -3.12 -0.04
N GLY A 371 2.14 -3.94 1.02
CA GLY A 371 1.63 -5.30 0.95
C GLY A 371 2.48 -6.25 0.11
N ASP A 372 3.78 -5.97 -0.08
CA ASP A 372 4.69 -6.83 -0.84
C ASP A 372 5.35 -7.89 0.05
N HIS A 373 4.56 -8.91 0.41
CA HIS A 373 4.99 -9.95 1.34
C HIS A 373 6.22 -10.72 0.87
N LYS A 374 6.42 -10.89 -0.45
CA LYS A 374 7.56 -11.63 -1.01
C LYS A 374 8.85 -10.85 -0.91
N ALA A 375 8.82 -9.56 -1.25
CA ALA A 375 9.98 -8.70 -1.07
C ALA A 375 10.29 -8.53 0.42
N LEU A 376 9.26 -8.34 1.26
CA LEU A 376 9.42 -8.19 2.71
C LEU A 376 10.00 -9.44 3.36
N GLU A 377 9.56 -10.63 2.96
CA GLU A 377 10.11 -11.90 3.45
C GLU A 377 11.62 -12.02 3.14
N LYS A 378 12.04 -11.71 1.91
CA LYS A 378 13.45 -11.72 1.51
C LYS A 378 14.26 -10.67 2.28
N ALA A 379 13.73 -9.45 2.37
CA ALA A 379 14.36 -8.33 3.06
C ALA A 379 14.54 -8.63 4.55
N THR A 380 13.47 -9.07 5.23
CA THR A 380 13.50 -9.39 6.66
C THR A 380 14.51 -10.49 6.94
N ARG A 381 14.52 -11.58 6.13
CA ARG A 381 15.51 -12.65 6.28
C ARG A 381 16.94 -12.12 6.14
N ARG A 382 17.22 -11.30 5.13
CA ARG A 382 18.54 -10.70 4.92
C ARG A 382 18.93 -9.78 6.08
N VAL A 383 18.01 -8.97 6.59
CA VAL A 383 18.25 -8.05 7.72
C VAL A 383 18.52 -8.83 9.01
N VAL A 384 17.81 -9.91 9.27
CA VAL A 384 18.01 -10.75 10.46
C VAL A 384 19.34 -11.52 10.40
N LEU A 385 19.69 -12.09 9.24
CA LEU A 385 20.89 -12.94 9.10
C LEU A 385 22.18 -12.14 8.89
N ASP A 386 22.14 -11.10 8.07
CA ASP A 386 23.34 -10.40 7.59
C ASP A 386 23.32 -8.89 7.84
N GLY A 387 22.23 -8.36 8.40
CA GLY A 387 22.01 -6.92 8.59
C GLY A 387 21.77 -6.53 10.04
N PRO A 388 21.24 -5.31 10.28
CA PRO A 388 20.88 -4.87 11.61
C PRO A 388 19.58 -5.55 12.05
N ALA A 389 19.67 -6.72 12.68
CA ALA A 389 18.53 -7.49 13.20
C ALA A 389 17.59 -6.66 14.11
N GLU A 390 18.12 -5.66 14.82
CA GLU A 390 17.36 -4.70 15.61
C GLU A 390 16.30 -3.94 14.78
N ALA A 391 16.58 -3.65 13.50
CA ALA A 391 15.60 -3.00 12.62
C ALA A 391 14.37 -3.89 12.40
N ALA A 392 14.56 -5.20 12.20
CA ALA A 392 13.45 -6.14 12.07
C ALA A 392 12.65 -6.26 13.38
N ARG A 393 13.34 -6.28 14.53
CA ARG A 393 12.71 -6.28 15.86
C ARG A 393 11.86 -5.03 16.09
N GLU A 394 12.37 -3.85 15.75
CA GLU A 394 11.64 -2.59 15.94
C GLU A 394 10.37 -2.54 15.08
N VAL A 395 10.46 -2.96 13.81
CA VAL A 395 9.29 -3.04 12.93
C VAL A 395 8.28 -4.05 13.47
N ALA A 396 8.73 -5.24 13.88
CA ALA A 396 7.86 -6.28 14.42
C ALA A 396 7.11 -5.83 15.69
N ARG A 397 7.76 -5.06 16.57
CA ARG A 397 7.15 -4.51 17.79
C ARG A 397 5.91 -3.66 17.52
N THR A 398 5.86 -2.98 16.37
CA THR A 398 4.75 -2.12 15.97
C THR A 398 3.57 -2.87 15.35
N ILE A 399 3.71 -4.18 15.06
CA ILE A 399 2.67 -4.96 14.38
C ILE A 399 1.62 -5.43 15.39
N ASP A 400 0.37 -5.19 15.03
CA ASP A 400 -0.82 -5.76 15.64
C ASP A 400 -1.70 -6.35 14.53
N LEU A 401 -1.72 -7.68 14.42
CA LEU A 401 -2.41 -8.42 13.37
C LEU A 401 -3.93 -8.21 13.40
N ALA A 402 -4.51 -7.86 14.56
CA ALA A 402 -5.93 -7.51 14.64
C ALA A 402 -6.22 -6.12 14.02
N ARG A 403 -5.20 -5.27 13.88
CA ARG A 403 -5.28 -3.92 13.32
C ARG A 403 -4.69 -3.81 11.92
N SER A 404 -4.08 -4.87 11.39
CA SER A 404 -3.65 -4.97 10.00
C SER A 404 -4.79 -4.65 9.01
N THR A 405 -4.39 -4.31 7.79
CA THR A 405 -5.30 -4.01 6.69
C THR A 405 -5.38 -5.20 5.73
N ARG A 406 -6.39 -5.22 4.86
CA ARG A 406 -6.44 -6.19 3.75
C ARG A 406 -5.16 -6.18 2.90
N THR A 407 -4.51 -5.02 2.80
CA THR A 407 -3.25 -4.86 2.05
C THR A 407 -2.04 -5.35 2.82
N SER A 408 -1.94 -5.07 4.12
CA SER A 408 -0.73 -5.35 4.93
C SER A 408 -0.73 -6.73 5.58
N ILE A 409 -1.89 -7.36 5.84
CA ILE A 409 -1.99 -8.54 6.70
C ILE A 409 -1.05 -9.69 6.30
N GLN A 410 -0.91 -9.97 5.01
CA GLN A 410 0.00 -11.03 4.55
C GLN A 410 1.47 -10.64 4.73
N SER A 411 1.80 -9.36 4.50
CA SER A 411 3.13 -8.82 4.77
C SER A 411 3.47 -8.84 6.26
N ASP A 412 2.51 -8.50 7.12
CA ASP A 412 2.66 -8.52 8.57
C ASP A 412 2.96 -9.93 9.08
N ILE A 413 2.20 -10.93 8.60
CA ILE A 413 2.45 -12.35 8.86
C ILE A 413 3.86 -12.76 8.39
N SER A 414 4.23 -12.41 7.15
CA SER A 414 5.55 -12.74 6.61
C SER A 414 6.71 -12.12 7.40
N LEU A 415 6.57 -10.86 7.86
CA LEU A 415 7.60 -10.20 8.66
C LEU A 415 7.73 -10.86 10.03
N LEU A 416 6.62 -11.08 10.74
CA LEU A 416 6.65 -11.71 12.07
C LEU A 416 7.24 -13.12 11.99
N LYS A 417 6.84 -13.92 10.99
CA LYS A 417 7.40 -15.24 10.74
C LYS A 417 8.91 -15.20 10.53
N ARG A 418 9.41 -14.25 9.73
CA ARG A 418 10.84 -14.16 9.36
C ARG A 418 11.71 -13.43 10.38
N SER A 419 11.10 -12.73 11.33
CA SER A 419 11.78 -12.07 12.45
C SER A 419 11.63 -12.80 13.77
N ALA A 420 11.03 -14.01 13.76
CA ALA A 420 10.71 -14.76 14.97
C ALA A 420 11.88 -14.92 15.94
N ASP A 421 13.07 -15.26 15.43
CA ASP A 421 14.31 -15.43 16.21
C ASP A 421 14.75 -14.16 16.96
N VAL A 422 14.23 -13.00 16.55
CA VAL A 422 14.59 -11.70 17.14
C VAL A 422 13.38 -11.01 17.78
N LEU A 423 12.22 -11.65 17.87
CA LEU A 423 11.05 -11.10 18.55
C LEU A 423 11.29 -10.97 20.05
N ALA A 424 10.65 -9.97 20.65
CA ALA A 424 10.47 -9.91 22.10
C ALA A 424 9.31 -10.85 22.50
N ALA A 425 9.39 -11.46 23.68
CA ALA A 425 8.38 -12.41 24.16
C ALA A 425 6.96 -11.83 24.12
N GLU A 426 6.80 -10.56 24.49
CA GLU A 426 5.49 -9.88 24.45
C GLU A 426 4.89 -9.80 23.03
N ALA A 427 5.73 -9.61 22.00
CA ALA A 427 5.27 -9.60 20.61
C ALA A 427 4.99 -11.02 20.10
N ALA A 428 5.80 -12.01 20.52
CA ALA A 428 5.56 -13.41 20.22
C ALA A 428 4.24 -13.90 20.83
N ASP A 429 3.97 -13.60 22.10
CA ASP A 429 2.74 -13.97 22.81
C ASP A 429 1.49 -13.43 22.12
N ARG A 430 1.50 -12.13 21.77
CA ARG A 430 0.38 -11.53 21.01
C ARG A 430 0.17 -12.24 19.68
N THR A 431 1.25 -12.60 19.00
CA THR A 431 1.20 -13.28 17.69
C THR A 431 0.68 -14.71 17.81
N VAL A 432 1.17 -15.48 18.79
CA VAL A 432 0.71 -16.84 19.11
C VAL A 432 -0.77 -16.85 19.45
N ASN A 433 -1.21 -15.97 20.36
CA ASN A 433 -2.61 -15.88 20.76
C ASN A 433 -3.52 -15.52 19.57
N TRP A 434 -3.09 -14.57 18.73
CA TRP A 434 -3.82 -14.23 17.51
C TRP A 434 -3.90 -15.41 16.52
N ALA A 435 -2.80 -16.14 16.35
CA ALA A 435 -2.74 -17.29 15.46
C ALA A 435 -3.68 -18.41 15.94
N LEU A 436 -3.65 -18.75 17.23
CA LEU A 436 -4.54 -19.73 17.85
C LEU A 436 -6.02 -19.35 17.69
N GLN A 437 -6.37 -18.08 17.92
CA GLN A 437 -7.73 -17.58 17.70
C GLN A 437 -8.16 -17.75 16.24
N THR A 438 -7.31 -17.38 15.29
CA THR A 438 -7.59 -17.45 13.86
C THR A 438 -7.70 -18.89 13.33
N ILE A 439 -6.90 -19.82 13.89
CA ILE A 439 -6.97 -21.26 13.61
C ILE A 439 -8.22 -21.88 14.24
N THR A 440 -8.64 -21.42 15.41
CA THR A 440 -9.83 -21.97 16.08
C THR A 440 -11.11 -21.55 15.36
N ASP A 441 -11.22 -20.26 15.00
CA ASP A 441 -12.32 -19.73 14.21
C ASP A 441 -11.79 -18.73 13.16
N PRO A 442 -11.62 -19.16 11.90
CA PRO A 442 -11.16 -18.28 10.84
C PRO A 442 -12.26 -17.34 10.31
N SER A 443 -13.53 -17.51 10.71
CA SER A 443 -14.66 -16.80 10.11
C SER A 443 -14.53 -15.28 10.18
N PRO A 444 -14.19 -14.66 11.35
CA PRO A 444 -14.00 -13.21 11.44
C PRO A 444 -12.85 -12.71 10.58
N PHE A 445 -11.79 -13.52 10.42
CA PHE A 445 -10.66 -13.20 9.56
C PHE A 445 -11.06 -13.22 8.08
N LEU A 446 -11.77 -14.27 7.65
CA LEU A 446 -12.22 -14.44 6.27
C LEU A 446 -13.23 -13.36 5.86
N GLU A 447 -14.17 -13.02 6.74
CA GLU A 447 -15.16 -11.98 6.50
C GLU A 447 -14.51 -10.61 6.33
N ARG A 448 -13.61 -10.24 7.24
CA ARG A 448 -12.95 -8.93 7.21
C ARG A 448 -11.94 -8.78 6.07
N TYR A 449 -11.09 -9.77 5.87
CA TYR A 449 -9.94 -9.62 4.98
C TYR A 449 -10.16 -10.20 3.60
N GLN A 450 -11.14 -11.08 3.37
CA GLN A 450 -11.39 -11.79 2.10
C GLN A 450 -10.11 -12.25 1.38
N PRO A 451 -9.18 -12.92 2.08
CA PRO A 451 -7.79 -13.11 1.66
C PRO A 451 -7.67 -13.86 0.33
N THR A 452 -6.65 -13.51 -0.45
CA THR A 452 -6.31 -14.20 -1.71
C THR A 452 -5.23 -15.27 -1.51
N PHE A 453 -5.01 -15.71 -0.27
CA PHE A 453 -3.99 -16.69 0.11
C PHE A 453 -4.56 -17.73 1.07
N ALA A 454 -3.89 -18.88 1.18
CA ALA A 454 -4.30 -19.98 2.05
C ALA A 454 -4.08 -19.64 3.53
N VAL A 455 -5.08 -19.01 4.17
CA VAL A 455 -5.00 -18.50 5.55
C VAL A 455 -4.40 -19.51 6.51
N TRP A 456 -4.98 -20.71 6.55
CA TRP A 456 -4.58 -21.77 7.47
C TRP A 456 -3.08 -22.08 7.40
N HIS A 457 -2.58 -22.27 6.18
CA HIS A 457 -1.18 -22.57 5.92
C HIS A 457 -0.26 -21.46 6.47
N TYR A 458 -0.53 -20.20 6.14
CA TYR A 458 0.31 -19.08 6.59
C TYR A 458 0.22 -18.82 8.09
N VAL A 459 -0.94 -19.01 8.72
CA VAL A 459 -1.12 -18.82 10.17
C VAL A 459 -0.45 -19.95 10.96
N MET A 460 -0.51 -21.19 10.49
CA MET A 460 0.22 -22.31 11.10
C MET A 460 1.74 -22.15 10.98
N GLU A 461 2.25 -21.71 9.83
CA GLU A 461 3.67 -21.41 9.67
C GLU A 461 4.13 -20.26 10.60
N LEU A 462 3.28 -19.25 10.79
CA LEU A 462 3.54 -18.17 11.73
C LEU A 462 3.57 -18.69 13.17
N LEU A 463 2.62 -19.54 13.56
CA LEU A 463 2.56 -20.15 14.87
C LEU A 463 3.84 -20.95 15.15
N ALA A 464 4.19 -21.88 14.25
CA ALA A 464 5.40 -22.70 14.38
C ALA A 464 6.67 -21.84 14.51
N ALA A 465 6.77 -20.74 13.76
CA ALA A 465 7.93 -19.86 13.85
C ALA A 465 8.01 -19.08 15.17
N THR A 466 6.87 -18.66 15.73
CA THR A 466 6.84 -17.69 16.84
C THR A 466 6.76 -18.31 18.23
N VAL A 467 6.26 -19.55 18.33
CA VAL A 467 6.17 -20.31 19.59
C VAL A 467 7.52 -20.42 20.33
N PRO A 468 8.68 -20.67 19.69
CA PRO A 468 9.97 -20.71 20.39
C PRO A 468 10.34 -19.42 21.14
N ALA A 469 9.84 -18.27 20.67
CA ALA A 469 10.10 -16.96 21.27
C ALA A 469 9.03 -16.53 22.28
N ALA A 470 7.95 -17.31 22.42
CA ALA A 470 6.84 -17.01 23.30
C ALA A 470 7.14 -17.34 24.77
N SER A 471 6.36 -16.74 25.67
CA SER A 471 6.40 -17.06 27.09
C SER A 471 5.84 -18.46 27.35
N LEU A 472 6.18 -19.03 28.51
CA LEU A 472 5.66 -20.33 28.93
C LEU A 472 4.13 -20.35 28.95
N GLU A 473 3.48 -19.25 29.35
CA GLU A 473 2.01 -19.13 29.37
C GLU A 473 1.42 -19.25 27.96
N ALA A 474 1.97 -18.52 26.98
CA ALA A 474 1.52 -18.62 25.60
C ALA A 474 1.78 -20.01 25.00
N CYS A 475 2.93 -20.63 25.30
CA CYS A 475 3.20 -22.02 24.92
C CYS A 475 2.19 -23.01 25.52
N ARG A 476 1.75 -22.80 26.77
CA ARG A 476 0.73 -23.65 27.40
C ARG A 476 -0.59 -23.58 26.66
N ASN A 477 -1.02 -22.41 26.21
CA ASN A 477 -2.24 -22.28 25.40
C ASN A 477 -2.15 -23.07 24.08
N VAL A 478 -0.96 -23.16 23.47
CA VAL A 478 -0.74 -23.96 22.25
C VAL A 478 -0.82 -25.45 22.57
N ILE A 479 -0.20 -25.89 23.66
CA ILE A 479 -0.26 -27.29 24.11
C ILE A 479 -1.69 -27.70 24.43
N GLU A 480 -2.42 -26.89 25.20
CA GLU A 480 -3.82 -27.14 25.55
C GLU A 480 -4.71 -27.22 24.31
N HIS A 481 -4.51 -26.32 23.34
CA HIS A 481 -5.19 -26.39 22.05
C HIS A 481 -4.91 -27.71 21.36
N PHE A 482 -3.64 -28.14 21.29
CA PHE A 482 -3.24 -29.37 20.64
C PHE A 482 -3.83 -30.62 21.32
N SER A 483 -3.75 -30.68 22.65
CA SER A 483 -4.32 -31.75 23.47
C SER A 483 -5.83 -31.91 23.28
N ALA A 484 -6.54 -30.83 22.96
CA ALA A 484 -7.97 -30.84 22.67
C ALA A 484 -8.33 -31.17 21.20
N LEU A 485 -7.34 -31.29 20.30
CA LEU A 485 -7.62 -31.52 18.88
C LEU A 485 -8.18 -32.93 18.63
N PRO A 486 -9.18 -33.07 17.74
CA PRO A 486 -9.55 -34.39 17.23
C PRO A 486 -8.39 -35.01 16.40
N PRO A 487 -8.47 -36.32 16.08
CA PRO A 487 -7.59 -36.92 15.08
C PRO A 487 -7.52 -36.10 13.78
N GLN A 488 -6.31 -35.88 13.27
CA GLN A 488 -6.04 -35.11 12.05
C GLN A 488 -5.67 -36.06 10.92
N GLU A 489 -6.67 -36.51 10.16
CA GLU A 489 -6.48 -37.41 9.01
C GLU A 489 -5.89 -36.71 7.78
N ASP A 490 -6.05 -35.39 7.66
CA ASP A 490 -5.54 -34.62 6.53
C ASP A 490 -4.02 -34.43 6.61
N HIS A 491 -3.30 -34.94 5.61
CA HIS A 491 -1.85 -34.86 5.51
C HIS A 491 -1.31 -33.43 5.67
N HIS A 492 -1.93 -32.44 5.01
CA HIS A 492 -1.43 -31.07 5.06
C HIS A 492 -1.57 -30.45 6.46
N ARG A 493 -2.70 -30.69 7.13
CA ARG A 493 -2.93 -30.27 8.53
C ARG A 493 -1.96 -30.99 9.47
N ALA A 494 -1.83 -32.31 9.36
CA ALA A 494 -0.93 -33.12 10.18
C ALA A 494 0.53 -32.63 10.08
N MET A 495 1.03 -32.40 8.87
CA MET A 495 2.37 -31.85 8.61
C MET A 495 2.57 -30.45 9.21
N LEU A 496 1.54 -29.60 9.23
CA LEU A 496 1.67 -28.26 9.83
C LEU A 496 1.63 -28.32 11.36
N TYR A 497 0.82 -29.20 11.93
CA TYR A 497 0.78 -29.42 13.37
C TYR A 497 2.08 -30.04 13.89
N SER A 498 2.67 -31.00 13.18
CA SER A 498 3.97 -31.58 13.57
C SER A 498 5.05 -30.51 13.70
N ARG A 499 5.11 -29.56 12.75
CA ARG A 499 6.05 -28.43 12.82
C ARG A 499 5.83 -27.54 14.05
N VAL A 500 4.59 -27.34 14.49
CA VAL A 500 4.30 -26.56 15.71
C VAL A 500 4.75 -27.34 16.95
N LEU A 501 4.48 -28.64 17.01
CA LEU A 501 4.93 -29.49 18.12
C LEU A 501 6.46 -29.48 18.26
N GLU A 502 7.17 -29.68 17.15
CA GLU A 502 8.63 -29.70 17.10
C GLU A 502 9.26 -28.35 17.48
N ALA A 503 8.52 -27.25 17.34
CA ALA A 503 8.98 -25.92 17.71
C ALA A 503 8.81 -25.60 19.20
N ILE A 504 7.99 -26.36 19.94
CA ILE A 504 7.81 -26.15 21.38
C ILE A 504 9.04 -26.69 22.12
N GLU A 505 9.63 -25.85 22.96
CA GLU A 505 10.78 -26.22 23.78
C GLU A 505 10.44 -27.43 24.68
N PRO A 506 11.27 -28.49 24.76
CA PRO A 506 10.95 -29.70 25.52
C PRO A 506 10.61 -29.42 26.98
N SER A 507 11.24 -28.42 27.60
CA SER A 507 10.96 -28.04 29.00
C SER A 507 9.56 -27.46 29.21
N ALA A 508 8.89 -27.03 28.13
CA ALA A 508 7.54 -26.53 28.14
C ALA A 508 6.49 -27.65 28.07
N TRP A 509 6.84 -28.93 28.16
CA TRP A 509 5.87 -30.03 28.27
C TRP A 509 5.81 -30.62 29.69
N THR A 510 4.64 -31.06 30.13
CA THR A 510 4.45 -31.77 31.40
C THR A 510 4.17 -33.25 31.19
N SER A 511 4.29 -34.04 32.26
CA SER A 511 3.90 -35.46 32.24
C SER A 511 2.42 -35.65 31.89
N ASP A 512 1.54 -34.79 32.39
CA ASP A 512 0.10 -34.85 32.08
C ASP A 512 -0.16 -34.63 30.58
N ASP A 513 0.56 -33.71 29.95
CA ASP A 513 0.45 -33.48 28.49
C ASP A 513 0.86 -34.74 27.72
N MET A 514 1.96 -35.38 28.14
CA MET A 514 2.47 -36.60 27.51
C MET A 514 1.49 -37.75 27.63
N GLU A 515 0.83 -37.92 28.79
CA GLU A 515 -0.22 -38.92 28.98
C GLU A 515 -1.42 -38.68 28.05
N VAL A 516 -1.82 -37.42 27.84
CA VAL A 516 -2.90 -37.07 26.91
C VAL A 516 -2.50 -37.38 25.46
N LEU A 517 -1.25 -37.12 25.08
CA LEU A 517 -0.72 -37.42 23.75
C LEU A 517 -0.62 -38.93 23.48
N ASP A 518 -0.17 -39.72 24.45
CA ASP A 518 -0.08 -41.18 24.35
C ASP A 518 -1.48 -41.83 24.29
N ALA A 519 -2.46 -41.29 25.04
CA ALA A 519 -3.84 -41.78 25.06
C ALA A 519 -4.69 -41.31 23.87
N ARG A 520 -4.10 -40.61 22.90
CA ARG A 520 -4.80 -39.97 21.80
C ARG A 520 -5.47 -41.01 20.87
N PRO A 521 -6.72 -40.80 20.41
CA PRO A 521 -7.42 -41.78 19.58
C PRO A 521 -6.73 -42.06 18.24
N ALA A 522 -6.84 -43.29 17.75
CA ALA A 522 -6.39 -43.64 16.41
C ALA A 522 -7.12 -42.80 15.33
N GLY A 523 -6.40 -42.41 14.29
CA GLY A 523 -6.94 -41.63 13.17
C GLY A 523 -6.01 -40.54 12.65
N ASP A 524 -4.93 -40.22 13.35
CA ASP A 524 -3.95 -39.27 12.82
C ASP A 524 -3.28 -39.76 11.55
N HIS A 525 -2.97 -38.80 10.68
CA HIS A 525 -2.03 -39.03 9.60
C HIS A 525 -0.61 -39.23 10.17
N ASP A 526 0.21 -39.97 9.42
CA ASP A 526 1.49 -40.49 9.88
C ASP A 526 2.51 -39.41 10.27
N GLU A 527 2.56 -38.24 9.61
CA GLU A 527 3.50 -37.18 10.01
C GLU A 527 3.21 -36.62 11.41
N LEU A 528 1.93 -36.58 11.82
CA LEU A 528 1.59 -36.12 13.17
C LEU A 528 1.89 -37.20 14.21
N LYS A 529 1.62 -38.47 13.89
CA LYS A 529 2.00 -39.60 14.76
C LYS A 529 3.49 -39.64 15.01
N GLU A 530 4.30 -39.51 13.96
CA GLU A 530 5.77 -39.52 14.05
C GLU A 530 6.28 -38.38 14.93
N ALA A 531 5.71 -37.19 14.81
CA ALA A 531 6.08 -36.06 15.65
C ALA A 531 5.70 -36.27 17.12
N ILE A 532 4.52 -36.86 17.39
CA ILE A 532 4.09 -37.22 18.75
C ILE A 532 5.00 -38.32 19.31
N ASP A 533 5.27 -39.39 18.56
CA ASP A 533 6.17 -40.48 18.96
C ASP A 533 7.57 -39.96 19.28
N ARG A 534 8.10 -39.04 18.45
CA ARG A 534 9.40 -38.41 18.68
C ARG A 534 9.42 -37.58 19.95
N LEU A 535 8.35 -36.84 20.22
CA LEU A 535 8.19 -36.06 21.45
C LEU A 535 8.10 -36.97 22.67
N LEU A 536 7.24 -38.00 22.64
CA LEU A 536 7.11 -38.97 23.73
C LEU A 536 8.44 -39.66 24.01
N ALA A 537 9.20 -40.07 22.99
CA ALA A 537 10.50 -40.71 23.13
C ALA A 537 11.61 -39.82 23.73
N GLN A 538 11.42 -38.49 23.74
CA GLN A 538 12.32 -37.57 24.46
C GLN A 538 12.04 -37.53 25.96
N HIS A 539 10.81 -37.86 26.37
CA HIS A 539 10.33 -37.74 27.75
C HIS A 539 10.11 -39.09 28.45
N ASP A 540 9.92 -40.17 27.69
CA ASP A 540 9.58 -41.51 28.18
C ASP A 540 10.52 -42.59 27.61
N GLN A 541 11.29 -43.21 28.50
CA GLN A 541 12.27 -44.23 28.13
C GLN A 541 11.64 -45.54 27.57
N PRO A 542 10.52 -46.06 28.12
CA PRO A 542 9.75 -47.15 27.49
C PRO A 542 9.36 -46.88 26.04
N THR A 543 8.88 -45.67 25.71
CA THR A 543 8.53 -45.28 24.34
C THR A 543 9.76 -45.28 23.43
N GLN A 544 10.90 -44.77 23.93
CA GLN A 544 12.17 -44.84 23.22
C GLN A 544 12.61 -46.28 22.94
N GLU A 545 12.52 -47.19 23.92
CA GLU A 545 12.85 -48.61 23.75
C GLU A 545 11.91 -49.30 22.75
N ARG A 546 10.61 -48.98 22.77
CA ARG A 546 9.62 -49.47 21.79
C ARG A 546 9.99 -49.06 20.37
N LEU A 547 10.34 -47.79 20.15
CA LEU A 547 10.74 -47.30 18.83
C LEU A 547 12.01 -47.99 18.32
N ILE A 548 13.02 -48.18 19.19
CA ILE A 548 14.25 -48.90 18.84
C ILE A 548 13.95 -50.34 18.40
N GLU A 549 13.04 -51.04 19.08
CA GLU A 549 12.63 -52.38 18.69
C GLU A 549 11.84 -52.40 17.37
N GLN A 550 11.03 -51.39 17.11
CA GLN A 550 10.36 -51.24 15.80
C GLN A 550 11.35 -51.00 14.66
N VAL A 551 12.41 -50.20 14.89
CA VAL A 551 13.51 -50.03 13.93
C VAL A 551 14.21 -51.36 13.66
N ARG A 552 14.50 -52.16 14.71
CA ARG A 552 15.03 -53.53 14.56
C ARG A 552 14.11 -54.45 13.76
N SER A 553 12.82 -54.19 13.75
CA SER A 553 11.84 -54.94 12.94
C SER A 553 11.70 -54.44 11.50
N GLY A 554 12.45 -53.40 11.09
CA GLY A 554 12.45 -52.87 9.72
C GLY A 554 11.56 -51.64 9.50
N SER A 555 11.08 -50.97 10.56
CA SER A 555 10.21 -49.79 10.42
C SER A 555 10.99 -48.51 10.12
N LEU A 556 10.86 -47.98 8.90
CA LEU A 556 11.38 -46.65 8.51
C LEU A 556 10.71 -45.51 9.29
N GLN A 557 9.40 -45.62 9.53
CA GLN A 557 8.64 -44.64 10.30
C GLN A 557 9.14 -44.52 11.76
N ALA A 558 9.46 -45.65 12.38
CA ALA A 558 10.04 -45.65 13.72
C ALA A 558 11.44 -45.02 13.74
N LEU A 559 12.21 -45.19 12.65
CA LEU A 559 13.55 -44.59 12.52
C LEU A 559 13.46 -43.05 12.47
N ASP A 560 12.53 -42.51 11.68
CA ASP A 560 12.31 -41.06 11.60
C ASP A 560 11.80 -40.47 12.93
N SER A 561 11.14 -41.28 13.76
CA SER A 561 10.63 -40.88 15.08
C SER A 561 11.67 -40.95 16.21
N ILE A 562 12.90 -41.43 15.95
CA ILE A 562 13.95 -41.45 16.97
C ILE A 562 14.56 -40.05 17.15
N PRO A 563 14.59 -39.50 18.38
CA PRO A 563 15.05 -38.12 18.62
C PRO A 563 16.56 -37.93 18.41
N ASP A 564 17.37 -38.99 18.60
CA ASP A 564 18.81 -38.96 18.37
C ASP A 564 19.30 -40.30 17.81
N VAL A 565 19.80 -40.28 16.57
CA VAL A 565 20.31 -41.46 15.88
C VAL A 565 21.49 -42.13 16.62
N ARG A 566 22.17 -41.43 17.52
CA ARG A 566 23.25 -41.99 18.36
C ARG A 566 22.76 -43.02 19.38
N LEU A 567 21.45 -43.09 19.60
CA LEU A 567 20.81 -44.08 20.48
C LEU A 567 20.72 -45.48 19.84
N LEU A 568 20.98 -45.58 18.52
CA LEU A 568 20.88 -46.82 17.77
C LEU A 568 22.22 -47.54 17.67
N SER A 569 22.21 -48.86 17.89
CA SER A 569 23.37 -49.72 17.61
C SER A 569 23.42 -50.09 16.11
N PRO A 570 24.60 -50.41 15.54
CA PRO A 570 24.71 -50.86 14.15
C PRO A 570 23.81 -52.06 13.82
N GLU A 571 23.67 -53.00 14.77
CA GLU A 571 22.78 -54.16 14.67
C GLU A 571 21.31 -53.77 14.58
N SER A 572 20.92 -52.65 15.20
CA SER A 572 19.53 -52.17 15.20
C SER A 572 19.12 -51.52 13.88
N ILE A 573 20.07 -51.03 13.09
CA ILE A 573 19.81 -50.30 11.83
C ILE A 573 19.89 -51.22 10.60
N SER A 574 20.63 -52.34 10.69
CA SER A 574 20.82 -53.30 9.59
C SER A 574 19.52 -53.68 8.84
N PRO A 575 18.38 -53.93 9.51
CA PRO A 575 17.14 -54.34 8.86
C PRO A 575 16.48 -53.23 8.01
N VAL A 576 16.83 -51.97 8.24
CA VAL A 576 16.23 -50.80 7.56
C VAL A 576 17.09 -50.34 6.37
N ILE A 577 18.38 -50.65 6.36
CA ILE A 577 19.32 -50.35 5.25
C ILE A 577 19.17 -51.35 4.09
N GLU A 578 18.66 -52.55 4.36
CA GLU A 578 18.47 -53.62 3.37
C GLU A 578 17.13 -53.55 2.61
N VAL A 579 16.28 -52.58 2.94
CA VAL A 579 15.00 -52.23 2.26
C VAL A 579 15.28 -51.13 1.23
#